data_AF-A0A2I1HJF9-F1
#
_entry.id   AF-A0A2I1HJF9-F1
#
_cell.length_a   1.000
_cell.length_b   1.000
_cell.length_c   1.000
_cell.angle_alpha   90.00
_cell.angle_beta   90.00
_cell.angle_gamma   90.00
#
_symmetry.space_group_name_H-M   'P 1'
#
loop_
_entity.id
_entity.type
_entity.pdbx_description
1 polymer ?
#
loop_
_entity_poly.entity_id
_entity_poly.type
_entity_poly.pdbx_seq_one_letter_code
_entity_poly.pdbx_strand_id
1 'polypeptide(L)' 'MSTTVTTENTLEGISIKDPNYFTAENDWSLLGFLLYRQQCSDFLPNKSEEHHRYSLNLREIMGCEETPVHLLRRAGRAIR' A
#
# COMPACT_ATOMS: atom_id res chain seq x y z
N MET A 1 -9.95 -7.72 -30.58
CA MET A 1 -8.57 -7.42 -30.14
C MET A 1 -8.53 -7.66 -28.64
N SER A 2 -7.63 -8.53 -28.21
CA SER A 2 -7.74 -9.29 -26.97
C SER A 2 -7.23 -8.53 -25.74
N THR A 3 -8.07 -8.51 -24.70
CA THR A 3 -7.82 -8.52 -23.25
C THR A 3 -6.49 -7.98 -22.72
N THR A 4 -6.59 -6.79 -22.09
CA THR A 4 -5.67 -6.32 -21.05
C THR A 4 -5.68 -7.28 -19.87
N VAL A 5 -4.56 -7.96 -19.64
CA VAL A 5 -4.34 -8.73 -18.40
C VAL A 5 -3.94 -7.72 -17.33
N THR A 6 -4.91 -7.24 -16.56
CA THR A 6 -4.65 -6.63 -15.27
C THR A 6 -4.35 -7.79 -14.32
N THR A 7 -3.07 -8.07 -14.12
CA THR A 7 -2.65 -8.96 -13.05
C THR A 7 -2.98 -8.24 -11.75
N GLU A 8 -4.16 -8.51 -11.19
CA GLU A 8 -4.47 -8.21 -9.81
C GLU A 8 -3.44 -8.98 -8.97
N ASN A 9 -2.46 -8.24 -8.45
CA ASN A 9 -1.58 -8.73 -7.40
C ASN A 9 -2.47 -8.89 -6.16
N THR A 10 -3.13 -10.03 -6.05
CA THR A 10 -4.02 -10.37 -4.94
C THR A 10 -3.38 -11.48 -4.14
N LEU A 11 -2.81 -11.12 -2.99
CA LEU A 11 -2.76 -12.06 -1.87
C LEU A 11 -4.22 -12.17 -1.39
N GLU A 12 -4.97 -13.13 -1.93
CA GLU A 12 -6.30 -13.55 -1.44
C GLU A 12 -7.39 -12.45 -1.37
N GLY A 13 -7.69 -11.78 -2.48
CA GLY A 13 -8.85 -10.87 -2.58
C GLY A 13 -8.70 -9.50 -1.92
N ILE A 14 -7.57 -9.22 -1.25
CA ILE A 14 -7.31 -7.94 -0.60
C ILE A 14 -6.53 -7.02 -1.55
N SER A 15 -7.07 -5.82 -1.81
CA SER A 15 -6.38 -4.81 -2.63
C SER A 15 -5.06 -4.43 -1.97
N ILE A 16 -3.95 -4.76 -2.65
CA ILE A 16 -2.60 -4.41 -2.23
C ILE A 16 -2.33 -2.91 -2.43
N LYS A 17 -3.23 -2.16 -3.08
CA LYS A 17 -3.16 -0.70 -3.22
C LYS A 17 -4.24 -0.07 -2.35
N ASP A 18 -3.85 0.64 -1.30
CA ASP A 18 -4.74 1.47 -0.49
C ASP A 18 -4.53 2.96 -0.85
N PRO A 19 -5.11 3.43 -1.97
CA PRO A 19 -4.84 4.75 -2.52
C PRO A 19 -5.28 5.89 -1.59
N ASN A 20 -6.19 5.61 -0.65
CA ASN A 20 -6.73 6.57 0.29
C ASN A 20 -5.74 6.90 1.41
N TYR A 21 -4.90 5.94 1.81
CA TYR A 21 -3.85 6.20 2.79
C TYR A 21 -2.57 6.72 2.16
N PHE A 22 -2.12 6.11 1.05
CA PHE A 22 -0.85 6.46 0.40
C PHE A 22 -0.95 7.72 -0.49
N THR A 23 -1.51 8.80 0.05
CA THR A 23 -1.62 10.11 -0.60
C THR A 23 -0.41 11.00 -0.28
N ALA A 24 -0.23 12.09 -1.02
CA ALA A 24 0.81 13.08 -0.73
C ALA A 24 0.60 13.81 0.63
N GLU A 25 -0.58 13.70 1.23
CA GLU A 25 -0.94 14.44 2.44
C GLU A 25 -0.63 13.67 3.73
N ASN A 26 -0.66 12.33 3.69
CA ASN A 26 -0.48 11.50 4.88
C ASN A 26 0.98 11.16 5.16
N ASP A 27 1.40 11.24 6.42
CA ASP A 27 2.67 10.66 6.86
C ASP A 27 2.54 9.15 6.93
N TRP A 28 3.03 8.47 5.89
CA TRP A 28 3.03 7.02 5.69
C TRP A 28 3.83 6.27 6.76
N SER A 29 3.45 6.40 8.02
CA SER A 29 3.98 5.62 9.13
C SER A 29 3.23 4.30 9.23
N LEU A 30 3.91 3.25 9.72
CA LEU A 30 3.26 1.96 9.98
C LEU A 30 2.13 2.11 11.00
N LEU A 31 2.36 2.87 12.08
CA LEU A 31 1.32 3.11 13.09
C LEU A 31 0.10 3.83 12.50
N GLY A 32 0.32 4.89 11.73
CA GLY A 32 -0.76 5.61 11.05
C GLY A 32 -1.53 4.71 10.08
N PHE A 33 -0.83 3.81 9.38
CA PHE A 33 -1.46 2.87 8.46
C PHE A 33 -2.34 1.88 9.21
N LEU A 34 -1.85 1.31 10.31
CA LEU A 34 -2.61 0.38 11.14
C LEU A 34 -3.86 1.05 11.74
N LEU A 35 -3.73 2.29 12.23
CA LEU A 35 -4.86 3.05 12.75
C LEU A 35 -5.89 3.37 11.65
N TYR A 36 -5.44 3.77 10.46
CA TYR A 36 -6.31 3.99 9.30
C TYR A 36 -7.00 2.69 8.85
N ARG A 37 -6.33 1.54 8.95
CA ARG A 37 -6.90 0.26 8.52
C ARG A 37 -7.88 -0.32 9.53
N GLN A 38 -7.80 0.03 10.81
CA GLN A 38 -8.74 -0.43 11.85
C GLN A 38 -10.21 -0.06 11.59
N GLN A 39 -10.48 0.97 10.79
CA GLN A 39 -11.83 1.37 10.37
C GLN A 39 -12.34 0.59 9.14
N CYS A 40 -11.48 -0.17 8.47
CA CYS A 40 -11.87 -0.95 7.30
C CYS A 40 -12.53 -2.28 7.73
N SER A 41 -13.57 -2.70 7.04
CA SER A 41 -14.32 -3.93 7.37
C SER A 41 -13.51 -5.22 7.18
N ASP A 42 -12.47 -5.17 6.35
CA ASP A 42 -11.53 -6.24 6.04
C ASP A 42 -10.22 -6.14 6.85
N PHE A 43 -10.22 -5.37 7.95
CA PHE A 43 -9.05 -5.27 8.82
C PHE A 43 -8.69 -6.63 9.41
N LEU A 44 -7.45 -7.06 9.20
CA LEU A 44 -6.98 -8.33 9.74
C LEU A 44 -6.51 -8.13 11.19
N PRO A 45 -7.06 -8.88 12.17
CA PRO A 45 -6.62 -8.79 13.56
C PRO A 45 -5.13 -9.16 13.73
N ASN A 46 -4.59 -9.90 12.76
CA ASN A 46 -3.20 -10.28 12.73
C ASN A 46 -2.32 -9.11 12.25
N LYS A 47 -1.59 -8.50 13.19
CA LYS A 47 -0.66 -7.40 12.92
C LYS A 47 0.40 -7.72 11.87
N SER A 48 0.78 -8.99 11.70
CA SER A 48 1.81 -9.34 10.71
C SER A 48 1.30 -9.23 9.27
N GLU A 49 0.03 -9.54 9.02
CA GLU A 49 -0.58 -9.45 7.68
C GLU A 49 -0.79 -8.00 7.26
N GLU A 50 -1.28 -7.16 8.18
CA GLU A 50 -1.41 -5.72 7.95
C GLU A 50 -0.04 -5.06 7.71
N HIS A 51 0.98 -5.46 8.47
CA HIS A 51 2.35 -5.00 8.26
C HIS A 51 2.92 -5.47 6.91
N HIS A 52 2.62 -6.71 6.50
CA HIS A 52 3.00 -7.21 5.19
C HIS A 52 2.34 -6.40 4.08
N ARG A 53 1.05 -6.11 4.21
CA ARG A 53 0.29 -5.31 3.25
C ARG A 53 0.81 -3.88 3.16
N TYR A 54 1.15 -3.26 4.29
CA TYR A 54 1.86 -1.97 4.33
C TYR A 54 3.17 -2.00 3.53
N SER A 55 4.00 -3.02 3.76
CA SER A 55 5.28 -3.17 3.09
C SER A 55 5.13 -3.37 1.58
N LEU A 56 4.13 -4.15 1.14
CA LEU A 56 3.84 -4.36 -0.27
C LEU A 56 3.35 -3.08 -0.95
N ASN A 57 2.45 -2.32 -0.32
CA ASN A 57 2.01 -1.01 -0.83
C ASN A 57 3.21 -0.08 -1.09
N LEU A 58 4.14 0.00 -0.14
CA LEU A 58 5.33 0.84 -0.28
C LEU A 58 6.26 0.36 -1.40
N ARG A 59 6.44 -0.96 -1.55
CA ARG A 59 7.23 -1.53 -2.65
C ARG A 59 6.61 -1.26 -4.01
N GLU A 60 5.29 -1.37 -4.12
CA GLU A 60 4.54 -1.08 -5.34
C GLU A 60 4.75 0.38 -5.76
N ILE A 61 4.61 1.31 -4.82
CA ILE A 61 4.87 2.75 -5.06
C ILE A 61 6.30 2.97 -5.53
N MET A 62 7.29 2.30 -4.92
CA MET A 62 8.69 2.42 -5.33
C MET A 62 8.98 1.77 -6.69
N GLY A 63 8.22 0.78 -7.11
CA GLY A 63 8.37 0.06 -8.37
C GLY A 63 7.63 0.68 -9.56
N CYS A 64 6.72 1.62 -9.32
CA CYS A 64 5.93 2.25 -10.37
C CYS A 64 6.66 3.46 -10.99
N GLU A 65 7.02 3.37 -12.28
CA GLU A 65 7.79 4.39 -13.03
C GLU A 65 7.09 5.76 -13.08
N GLU A 66 5.76 5.80 -13.04
CA GLU A 66 4.96 7.02 -13.06
C GLU A 66 4.91 7.74 -11.70
N THR A 67 5.45 7.13 -10.64
CA THR A 67 5.37 7.68 -9.29
C THR A 67 6.24 8.93 -9.16
N PRO A 68 5.68 10.07 -8.72
CA PRO A 68 6.43 11.29 -8.46
C PRO A 68 7.63 11.07 -7.52
N VAL A 69 8.78 11.68 -7.84
CA VAL A 69 10.04 11.53 -7.08
C VAL A 69 9.88 11.82 -5.58
N HIS A 70 9.04 12.78 -5.20
CA HIS A 70 8.80 13.10 -3.79
C HIS A 70 8.06 11.97 -3.04
N LEU A 71 7.15 11.25 -3.73
CA LEU A 71 6.47 10.06 -3.20
C LEU A 71 7.41 8.86 -3.14
N LEU A 72 8.29 8.66 -4.13
CA LEU A 72 9.34 7.64 -4.07
C LEU A 72 10.25 7.82 -2.84
N ARG A 73 10.70 9.06 -2.59
CA ARG A 73 11.50 9.39 -1.40
C ARG A 73 10.74 9.16 -0.10
N ARG A 74 9.43 9.42 -0.08
CA ARG A 74 8.58 9.17 1.10
C ARG A 74 8.42 7.67 1.35
N ALA A 75 8.15 6.88 0.30
CA ALA A 75 8.08 5.42 0.39
C ALA A 75 9.38 4.83 0.94
N GLY A 76 10.52 5.27 0.40
CA GLY A 76 11.83 4.81 0.84
C GLY A 76 12.18 5.17 2.29
N ARG A 77 11.59 6.24 2.85
CA ARG A 77 11.71 6.55 4.29
C ARG A 77 10.76 5.71 5.14
N ALA A 78 9.56 5.46 4.64
CA ALA A 78 8.49 4.75 5.34
C ALA A 78 8.74 3.23 5.48
N ILE A 79 9.48 2.63 4.55
CA ILE A 79 9.76 1.19 4.52
C ILE A 79 10.97 0.76 5.38
N ARG A 80 11.74 1.73 5.90
CA ARG A 80 12.97 1.47 6.65
C ARG A 80 12.71 1.17 8.12
#